data_AF-A0A0G0P8H2-F1
#
_entry.id   AF-A0A0G0P8H2-F1
#
_cell.length_a   1.000
_cell.length_b   1.000
_cell.length_c   1.000
_cell.angle_alpha   90.00
_cell.angle_beta   90.00
_cell.angle_gamma   90.00
#
_symmetry.space_group_name_H-M   'P 1'
#
loop_
_entity.id
_entity.type
_entity.pdbx_description
1 polymer ?
#
loop_
_entity_poly.entity_id
_entity_poly.type
_entity_poly.pdbx_seq_one_letter_code
_entity_poly.pdbx_strand_id
1 'polypeptide(L)'
;MKILPYTFRTFQEKAKLDDIFGEIFVFGKLKEDFDRFSKQIKEEEPDYVLGIALANKETRVESIALNRFSGGKTIIKGGSESMALFIPSGISFQISRKGSDSFCNWTMYKLTTFIKECNLPTKLIFIHIAKEDFGFLRELKDIL
;
A
#
# COMPACT_ATOMS: atom_id res chain seq x y z
N MET A 1 -8.34 -3.17 16.68
CA MET A 1 -7.42 -2.77 15.62
C MET A 1 -7.63 -3.63 14.40
N LYS A 2 -7.80 -3.00 13.24
CA LYS A 2 -8.20 -3.64 12.00
C LYS A 2 -7.25 -3.23 10.87
N ILE A 3 -6.60 -4.22 10.28
CA ILE A 3 -5.71 -4.06 9.13
C ILE A 3 -6.43 -4.61 7.91
N LEU A 4 -6.49 -3.83 6.84
CA LEU A 4 -6.97 -4.27 5.54
C LEU A 4 -5.78 -4.43 4.57
N PRO A 5 -5.24 -5.65 4.41
CA PRO A 5 -4.08 -5.90 3.57
C PRO A 5 -4.46 -5.99 2.08
N TYR A 6 -3.56 -5.54 1.22
CA TYR A 6 -3.64 -5.79 -0.21
C TYR A 6 -2.29 -6.08 -0.85
N THR A 7 -2.34 -6.79 -1.97
CA THR A 7 -1.18 -7.01 -2.85
C THR A 7 -1.56 -6.86 -4.32
N PHE A 8 -0.66 -7.22 -5.22
CA PHE A 8 -0.83 -7.14 -6.67
C PHE A 8 -0.81 -8.53 -7.29
N ARG A 9 -1.47 -8.69 -8.44
CA ARG A 9 -1.49 -9.98 -9.19
C ARG A 9 -0.11 -10.56 -9.50
N THR A 10 0.94 -9.73 -9.52
CA THR A 10 2.33 -10.14 -9.77
C THR A 10 3.04 -10.66 -8.52
N PHE A 11 2.40 -10.60 -7.36
CA PHE A 11 2.94 -11.10 -6.10
C PHE A 11 2.81 -12.62 -6.03
N GLN A 12 3.91 -13.32 -6.26
CA GLN A 12 3.92 -14.78 -6.39
C GLN A 12 3.72 -15.53 -5.06
N GLU A 13 3.91 -14.85 -3.92
CA GLU A 13 3.95 -15.47 -2.60
C GLU A 13 2.64 -15.23 -1.81
N LYS A 14 1.49 -15.11 -2.49
CA LYS A 14 0.19 -14.76 -1.89
C LYS A 14 -0.17 -15.66 -0.70
N ALA A 15 0.06 -16.97 -0.81
CA ALA A 15 -0.24 -17.92 0.25
C ALA A 15 0.44 -17.58 1.60
N LYS A 16 1.64 -16.99 1.55
CA LYS A 16 2.34 -16.53 2.77
C LYS A 16 1.67 -15.31 3.40
N LEU A 17 1.11 -14.42 2.58
CA LEU A 17 0.34 -13.28 3.08
C LEU A 17 -0.99 -13.75 3.67
N ASP A 18 -1.65 -14.72 3.01
CA ASP A 18 -2.90 -15.29 3.50
C ASP A 18 -2.73 -15.95 4.88
N ASP A 19 -1.60 -16.64 5.10
CA ASP A 19 -1.27 -17.25 6.39
C ASP A 19 -1.05 -16.21 7.52
N ILE A 20 -0.60 -15.01 7.19
CA ILE A 20 -0.31 -13.95 8.18
C ILE A 20 -1.55 -13.10 8.45
N PHE A 21 -2.28 -12.71 7.40
CA PHE A 21 -3.36 -11.72 7.50
C PHE A 21 -4.76 -12.27 7.22
N GLY A 22 -4.89 -13.55 6.85
CA GLY A 22 -6.12 -14.07 6.26
C GLY A 22 -6.28 -13.65 4.80
N GLU A 23 -7.48 -13.81 4.24
CA GLU A 23 -7.73 -13.46 2.84
C GLU A 23 -7.34 -12.00 2.53
N ILE A 24 -6.38 -11.82 1.61
CA ILE A 24 -5.93 -10.50 1.19
C ILE A 24 -6.57 -10.06 -0.13
N PHE A 25 -6.79 -8.75 -0.27
CA PHE A 25 -7.25 -8.18 -1.53
C PHE A 25 -6.11 -8.18 -2.57
N VAL A 26 -6.43 -8.52 -3.83
CA VAL A 26 -5.45 -8.56 -4.93
C VAL A 26 -5.83 -7.57 -6.02
N PHE A 27 -5.01 -6.54 -6.19
CA PHE A 27 -5.11 -5.62 -7.33
C PHE A 27 -4.61 -6.29 -8.61
N GLY A 28 -5.52 -6.52 -9.56
CA GLY A 28 -5.21 -7.02 -10.89
C GLY A 28 -5.49 -6.01 -12.01
N LYS A 29 -6.41 -5.07 -11.77
CA LYS A 29 -6.88 -4.04 -12.69
C LYS A 29 -6.92 -2.69 -11.99
N LEU A 30 -6.63 -1.61 -12.72
CA LEU A 30 -6.54 -0.26 -12.14
C LEU A 30 -7.88 0.21 -11.55
N LYS A 31 -8.88 0.47 -12.41
CA LYS A 31 -10.12 1.16 -12.00
C LYS A 31 -11.09 0.25 -11.24
N GLU A 32 -11.40 -0.92 -11.80
CA GLU A 32 -12.39 -1.84 -11.22
C GLU A 32 -12.03 -2.29 -9.80
N ASP A 33 -10.78 -2.68 -9.57
CA ASP A 33 -10.35 -3.12 -8.25
C ASP A 33 -10.21 -1.95 -7.27
N PHE A 34 -9.81 -0.77 -7.76
CA PHE A 34 -9.81 0.43 -6.92
C PHE A 34 -11.20 0.79 -6.41
N ASP A 35 -12.22 0.76 -7.27
CA ASP A 35 -13.60 1.09 -6.87
C ASP A 35 -14.12 0.08 -5.83
N ARG A 36 -13.84 -1.22 -6.01
CA ARG A 36 -14.19 -2.28 -5.06
C ARG A 36 -13.48 -2.12 -3.71
N PHE A 37 -12.17 -1.92 -3.73
CA PHE A 37 -11.38 -1.79 -2.51
C PHE A 37 -11.68 -0.50 -1.75
N SER A 38 -11.95 0.60 -2.46
CA SER A 38 -12.37 1.87 -1.85
C SER A 38 -13.72 1.75 -1.14
N LYS A 39 -14.66 1.01 -1.74
CA LYS A 39 -15.93 0.67 -1.08
C LYS A 39 -15.69 -0.13 0.20
N GLN A 40 -14.83 -1.15 0.13
CA GLN A 40 -14.46 -1.96 1.29
C GLN A 40 -13.84 -1.10 2.40
N ILE A 41 -12.88 -0.21 2.10
CA ILE A 41 -12.29 0.71 3.08
C ILE A 41 -13.36 1.55 3.79
N LYS A 42 -14.37 2.04 3.05
CA LYS A 42 -15.46 2.84 3.62
C LYS A 42 -16.40 2.04 4.52
N GLU A 43 -16.73 0.81 4.13
CA GLU A 43 -17.64 -0.04 4.90
C GLU A 43 -16.96 -0.58 6.16
N GLU A 44 -15.66 -0.84 6.06
CA GLU A 44 -14.90 -1.51 7.10
C GLU A 44 -14.17 -0.57 8.05
N GLU A 45 -13.96 0.68 7.65
CA GLU A 45 -13.19 1.73 8.33
C GLU A 45 -11.95 1.19 9.06
N PRO A 46 -11.01 0.54 8.34
CA PRO A 46 -9.85 -0.05 8.99
C PRO A 46 -8.94 1.03 9.59
N ASP A 47 -8.26 0.71 10.69
CA ASP A 47 -7.23 1.57 11.26
C ASP A 47 -6.07 1.75 10.26
N TYR A 48 -5.72 0.64 9.58
CA TYR A 48 -4.64 0.61 8.59
C TYR A 48 -5.05 -0.09 7.31
N VAL A 49 -4.64 0.51 6.19
CA VAL A 49 -4.55 -0.20 4.90
C VAL A 49 -3.08 -0.52 4.68
N LEU A 50 -2.77 -1.79 4.40
CA LEU A 50 -1.40 -2.28 4.25
C LEU A 50 -1.17 -2.83 2.85
N GLY A 51 -0.45 -2.07 2.02
CA GLY A 51 -0.01 -2.53 0.71
C GLY A 51 1.31 -3.30 0.79
N ILE A 52 1.37 -4.48 0.17
CA ILE A 52 2.56 -5.34 0.17
C ILE A 52 2.92 -5.70 -1.28
N ALA A 53 4.17 -5.42 -1.67
CA ALA A 53 4.73 -5.79 -2.96
C ALA A 53 6.12 -6.42 -2.78
N LEU A 54 6.58 -7.21 -3.75
CA LEU A 54 7.95 -7.75 -3.71
C LEU A 54 8.98 -6.64 -3.96
N ALA A 55 10.04 -6.63 -3.16
CA ALA A 55 11.25 -5.86 -3.44
C ALA A 55 12.20 -6.66 -4.35
N ASN A 56 12.91 -5.97 -5.24
CA ASN A 56 13.96 -6.58 -6.05
C ASN A 56 15.29 -6.76 -5.31
N LYS A 57 15.51 -6.02 -4.22
CA LYS A 57 16.77 -5.98 -3.47
C LYS A 57 16.53 -6.01 -1.97
N GLU A 58 16.06 -4.89 -1.43
CA GLU A 58 15.95 -4.70 0.02
C GLU A 58 14.53 -4.31 0.41
N THR A 59 14.12 -4.77 1.60
CA THR A 59 12.85 -4.38 2.23
C THR A 59 12.87 -2.90 2.57
N ARG A 60 11.76 -2.22 2.25
CA ARG A 60 11.59 -0.80 2.51
C ARG A 60 10.14 -0.42 2.69
N VAL A 61 9.92 0.60 3.51
CA VAL A 61 8.63 1.27 3.67
C VAL A 61 8.60 2.49 2.76
N GLU A 62 7.56 2.63 1.94
CA GLU A 62 7.39 3.83 1.12
C GLU A 62 6.81 4.97 1.98
N SER A 63 7.45 6.14 1.92
CA SER A 63 7.00 7.34 2.66
C SER A 63 6.14 8.28 1.83
N ILE A 64 6.10 8.08 0.52
CA ILE A 64 5.52 9.02 -0.43
C ILE A 64 4.95 8.32 -1.65
N ALA A 65 3.79 8.79 -2.11
CA ALA A 65 3.21 8.43 -3.40
C ALA A 65 3.18 9.68 -4.30
N LEU A 66 3.58 9.54 -5.55
CA LEU A 66 3.64 10.66 -6.51
C LEU A 66 2.40 10.70 -7.40
N ASN A 67 1.99 11.89 -7.82
CA ASN A 67 0.92 12.07 -8.81
C ASN A 67 1.43 11.81 -10.24
N ARG A 68 1.98 10.62 -10.46
CA ARG A 68 2.62 10.22 -11.72
C ARG A 68 2.48 8.73 -11.99
N PHE A 69 2.22 8.38 -13.23
CA PHE A 69 2.10 7.00 -13.68
C PHE A 69 2.62 6.82 -15.12
N SER A 70 3.29 5.70 -15.39
CA SER A 70 3.70 5.22 -16.71
C SER A 70 4.19 6.31 -17.67
N GLY A 71 5.46 6.74 -17.54
CA GLY A 71 6.06 7.70 -18.46
C GLY A 71 5.61 9.14 -18.21
N GLY A 72 5.34 9.48 -16.94
CA GLY A 72 5.08 10.86 -16.55
C GLY A 72 3.61 11.31 -16.54
N LYS A 73 2.64 10.45 -16.89
CA LYS A 73 1.23 10.83 -16.93
C LYS A 73 0.72 11.17 -15.54
N THR A 74 0.02 12.28 -15.40
CA THR A 74 -0.61 12.68 -14.13
C THR A 74 -1.77 11.74 -13.79
N ILE A 75 -1.86 11.31 -12.53
CA ILE A 75 -2.92 10.41 -12.06
C ILE A 75 -4.22 11.20 -11.84
N ILE A 76 -4.15 12.34 -11.14
CA ILE A 76 -5.28 13.25 -10.89
C ILE A 76 -4.87 14.65 -11.35
N LYS A 77 -5.54 15.17 -12.38
CA LYS A 77 -5.33 16.54 -12.85
C LYS A 77 -5.71 17.52 -11.73
N GLY A 78 -4.83 18.46 -11.41
CA GLY A 78 -5.02 19.43 -10.32
C GLY A 78 -4.83 18.87 -8.92
N GLY A 79 -4.51 17.57 -8.76
CA GLY A 79 -4.14 16.99 -7.46
C GLY A 79 -2.74 17.41 -7.02
N SER A 80 -2.45 17.26 -5.72
CA SER A 80 -1.13 17.51 -5.15
C SER A 80 -0.03 16.74 -5.89
N GLU A 81 1.20 17.26 -5.93
CA GLU A 81 2.30 16.55 -6.61
C GLU A 81 2.65 15.20 -5.96
N SER A 82 2.44 15.12 -4.65
CA SER A 82 2.68 13.93 -3.86
C SER A 82 1.77 13.84 -2.64
N MET A 83 1.69 12.64 -2.08
CA MET A 83 0.95 12.31 -0.86
C MET A 83 1.89 11.59 0.11
N ALA A 84 1.91 12.02 1.36
CA ALA A 84 2.66 11.35 2.42
C ALA A 84 1.95 10.05 2.84
N LEU A 85 2.73 9.01 3.07
CA LEU A 85 2.25 7.72 3.60
C LEU A 85 2.58 7.62 5.10
N PHE A 86 1.85 6.78 5.81
CA PHE A 86 2.12 6.53 7.21
C PHE A 86 3.32 5.60 7.37
N ILE A 87 4.25 5.98 8.25
CA ILE A 87 5.43 5.19 8.60
C ILE A 87 5.24 4.74 10.06
N PRO A 88 5.06 3.45 10.32
CA PRO A 88 4.97 2.93 11.68
C PRO A 88 6.26 3.19 12.46
N SER A 89 6.12 3.48 13.76
CA SER A 89 7.26 3.56 14.68
C SER A 89 7.86 2.18 14.92
N GLY A 90 9.16 2.12 15.20
CA GLY A 90 9.83 0.86 15.55
C GLY A 90 10.21 -0.03 14.36
N ILE A 91 10.03 0.45 13.13
CA ILE A 91 10.51 -0.26 11.93
C ILE A 91 12.01 -0.02 11.72
N SER A 92 12.77 -1.10 11.53
CA SER A 92 14.22 -1.10 11.28
C SER A 92 14.59 -0.99 9.79
N PHE A 93 13.62 -1.14 8.89
CA PHE A 93 13.86 -1.10 7.45
C PHE A 93 14.06 0.31 6.89
N GLN A 94 14.67 0.36 5.72
CA GLN A 94 14.86 1.60 4.99
C GLN A 94 13.52 2.27 4.69
N ILE A 95 13.51 3.59 4.81
CA ILE A 95 12.39 4.42 4.37
C ILE A 95 12.70 4.92 2.97
N SER A 96 11.95 4.45 1.99
CA SER A 96 12.02 4.94 0.62
C SER A 96 11.35 6.31 0.53
N ARG A 97 12.15 7.29 0.08
CA ARG A 97 11.69 8.65 -0.26
C ARG A 97 11.55 8.85 -1.77
N LYS A 98 11.84 7.81 -2.56
CA LYS A 98 11.82 7.87 -4.02
C LYS A 98 10.52 7.25 -4.51
N GLY A 99 9.56 8.10 -4.86
CA GLY A 99 8.38 7.62 -5.57
C GLY A 99 8.73 7.10 -6.97
N SER A 100 7.92 6.17 -7.47
CA SER A 100 8.01 5.63 -8.82
C SER A 100 6.81 6.06 -9.65
N ASP A 101 6.75 5.67 -10.93
CA ASP A 101 5.58 5.83 -11.79
C ASP A 101 4.90 4.47 -12.09
N SER A 102 5.05 3.51 -11.18
CA SER A 102 4.55 2.14 -11.29
C SER A 102 3.08 1.97 -10.88
N PHE A 103 2.54 0.76 -11.07
CA PHE A 103 1.18 0.42 -10.60
C PHE A 103 1.09 0.49 -9.06
N CYS A 104 2.15 0.14 -8.33
CA CYS A 104 2.23 0.36 -6.89
C CYS A 104 2.04 1.85 -6.55
N ASN A 105 2.78 2.74 -7.23
CA ASN A 105 2.65 4.18 -7.02
C ASN A 105 1.24 4.70 -7.34
N TRP A 106 0.67 4.28 -8.47
CA TRP A 106 -0.69 4.65 -8.84
C TRP A 106 -1.69 4.30 -7.75
N THR A 107 -1.58 3.08 -7.21
CA THR A 107 -2.49 2.56 -6.18
C THR A 107 -2.31 3.32 -4.86
N MET A 108 -1.08 3.52 -4.42
CA MET A 108 -0.78 4.29 -3.21
C MET A 108 -1.34 5.71 -3.29
N TYR A 109 -1.09 6.40 -4.41
CA TYR A 109 -1.54 7.77 -4.62
C TYR A 109 -3.07 7.85 -4.59
N LYS A 110 -3.75 6.99 -5.36
CA LYS A 110 -5.22 6.96 -5.43
C LYS A 110 -5.87 6.62 -4.08
N LEU A 111 -5.35 5.65 -3.34
CA LEU A 111 -5.90 5.28 -2.04
C LEU A 111 -5.69 6.38 -1.00
N THR A 112 -4.50 6.98 -0.93
CA THR A 112 -4.26 8.07 0.03
C THR A 112 -5.12 9.28 -0.27
N THR A 113 -5.30 9.63 -1.55
CA THR A 113 -6.22 10.70 -1.95
C THR A 113 -7.64 10.37 -1.53
N PHE A 114 -8.13 9.16 -1.81
CA PHE A 114 -9.47 8.73 -1.44
C PHE A 114 -9.73 8.77 0.07
N ILE A 115 -8.80 8.24 0.87
CA ILE A 115 -8.85 8.24 2.33
C ILE A 115 -8.99 9.68 2.85
N LYS A 116 -8.17 10.59 2.31
CA LYS A 116 -8.20 12.03 2.67
C LYS A 116 -9.50 12.72 2.25
N GLU A 117 -9.95 12.51 1.01
CA GLU A 117 -11.19 13.11 0.48
C GLU A 117 -12.43 12.65 1.24
N CYS A 118 -12.41 11.41 1.74
CA CYS A 118 -13.49 10.86 2.56
C CYS A 118 -13.34 11.16 4.06
N ASN A 119 -12.30 11.91 4.46
CA ASN A 119 -11.99 12.23 5.85
C ASN A 119 -11.96 11.01 6.77
N LEU A 120 -11.40 9.89 6.28
CA LEU A 120 -11.29 8.65 7.04
C LEU A 120 -10.06 8.70 7.98
N PRO A 121 -10.15 8.17 9.20
CA PRO A 121 -9.00 8.09 10.13
C PRO A 121 -7.95 7.05 9.71
N THR A 122 -8.28 6.22 8.71
CA THR A 122 -7.44 5.16 8.15
C THR A 122 -6.07 5.67 7.70
N LYS A 123 -5.02 4.93 8.05
CA LYS A 123 -3.64 5.22 7.64
C LYS A 123 -3.19 4.25 6.55
N LEU A 124 -2.61 4.75 5.46
CA LEU A 124 -2.03 3.90 4.42
C LEU A 124 -0.53 3.66 4.68
N ILE A 125 -0.15 2.38 4.75
CA ILE A 125 1.23 1.92 4.80
C ILE A 125 1.51 1.12 3.54
N PHE A 126 2.72 1.25 3.01
CA PHE A 126 3.14 0.43 1.87
C PHE A 126 4.56 -0.09 2.04
N ILE A 127 4.74 -1.39 1.81
CA ILE A 127 6.01 -2.08 1.98
C ILE A 127 6.35 -2.82 0.70
N HIS A 128 7.56 -2.56 0.20
CA HIS A 128 8.21 -3.49 -0.71
C HIS A 128 9.07 -4.43 0.13
N ILE A 129 8.78 -5.71 0.13
CA ILE A 129 9.42 -6.72 0.99
C ILE A 129 10.30 -7.68 0.18
N ALA A 130 11.54 -7.87 0.62
CA ALA A 130 12.45 -8.88 0.11
C ALA A 130 12.03 -10.26 0.63
N LYS A 131 12.31 -11.34 -0.12
CA LYS A 131 11.76 -12.67 0.20
C LYS A 131 12.25 -13.21 1.53
N GLU A 132 13.51 -12.92 1.86
CA GLU A 132 14.19 -13.24 3.10
C GLU A 132 13.55 -12.58 4.33
N ASP A 133 12.89 -11.44 4.17
CA ASP A 133 12.35 -10.64 5.27
C ASP A 133 10.88 -10.95 5.58
N PHE A 134 10.27 -11.96 4.97
CA PHE A 134 8.84 -12.24 5.13
C PHE A 134 8.42 -12.48 6.60
N GLY A 135 9.33 -12.97 7.44
CA GLY A 135 9.10 -13.11 8.88
C GLY A 135 8.70 -11.80 9.55
N PHE A 136 9.22 -10.66 9.07
CA PHE A 136 8.90 -9.34 9.59
C PHE A 136 7.43 -8.98 9.45
N LEU A 137 6.69 -9.51 8.46
CA LEU A 137 5.28 -9.18 8.30
C LEU A 137 4.43 -9.59 9.50
N ARG A 138 4.87 -10.60 10.27
CA ARG A 138 4.23 -10.97 11.54
C ARG A 138 4.51 -9.93 12.61
N GLU A 139 5.77 -9.54 12.76
CA GLU A 139 6.17 -8.49 13.71
C GLU A 139 5.46 -7.16 13.41
N LEU A 140 5.37 -6.79 12.12
CA LEU A 140 4.63 -5.62 11.68
C LEU A 140 3.18 -5.66 12.12
N LYS A 141 2.51 -6.82 11.96
CA LYS A 141 1.11 -7.00 12.35
C LYS A 141 0.90 -6.76 13.86
N ASP A 142 1.90 -7.06 14.67
CA ASP A 142 1.84 -6.93 16.14
C ASP A 142 2.13 -5.50 16.63
N ILE A 143 2.82 -4.67 15.83
CA ILE A 143 3.17 -3.27 16.18
C ILE A 143 2.28 -2.21 15.51
N LEU A 144 1.63 -2.58 14.41
CA LEU A 144 0.48 -1.81 13.91
C LEU A 144 -0.64 -1.91 14.92
#